data_AF-A0A2E9Y6N0-F1
#
_entry.id   AF-A0A2E9Y6N0-F1
#
_cell.length_a   1.000
_cell.length_b   1.000
_cell.length_c   1.000
_cell.angle_alpha   90.00
_cell.angle_beta   90.00
_cell.angle_gamma   90.00
#
_symmetry.space_group_name_H-M   'P 1'
#
loop_
_entity.id
_entity.type
_entity.pdbx_description
1 polymer ?
#
loop_
_entity_poly.entity_id
_entity_poly.type
_entity_poly.pdbx_seq_one_letter_code
_entity_poly.pdbx_strand_id
1 'polypeptide(L)'
;MSSYHLNHVNIRATSLEETRDFYAEVLGLEDGFRPPFPNPGYWMYAGDMPVIHISPLEAGSLPRTNPDGMGKGLDHFAMWGSGLAEQLAVLEKHGVEYHKRLAGGGAVIQVFFLDPNGVQIELGFNPEAEGITRDTFDGEILE
;
A
#
# COMPACT_ATOMS: atom_id res chain seq x y z
N MET A 1 -9.45 -19.31 24.34
CA MET A 1 -9.36 -17.83 24.17
C MET A 1 -9.48 -17.53 22.70
N SER A 2 -10.13 -16.43 22.32
CA SER A 2 -10.19 -16.03 20.91
C SER A 2 -8.86 -15.42 20.46
N SER A 3 -8.45 -15.70 19.23
CA SER A 3 -7.28 -15.11 18.56
C SER A 3 -7.75 -14.34 17.33
N TYR A 4 -7.19 -13.16 17.10
CA TYR A 4 -7.51 -12.28 15.98
C TYR A 4 -6.23 -11.89 15.25
N HIS A 5 -6.31 -11.76 13.93
CA HIS A 5 -5.24 -11.26 13.06
C HIS A 5 -5.83 -10.27 12.06
N LEU A 6 -4.99 -9.34 11.57
CA LEU A 6 -5.37 -8.52 10.43
C LEU A 6 -5.51 -9.43 9.21
N ASN A 7 -6.67 -9.39 8.57
CA ASN A 7 -6.90 -10.16 7.35
C ASN A 7 -6.65 -9.26 6.12
N HIS A 8 -7.39 -8.16 6.00
CA HIS A 8 -7.30 -7.23 4.88
C HIS A 8 -7.69 -5.82 5.30
N VAL A 9 -7.38 -4.84 4.45
CA VAL A 9 -7.96 -3.50 4.47
C VAL A 9 -8.94 -3.33 3.31
N ASN A 10 -9.93 -2.45 3.45
CA ASN A 10 -10.88 -2.16 2.38
C ASN A 10 -10.71 -0.73 1.86
N ILE A 11 -10.46 -0.62 0.55
CA ILE A 11 -10.33 0.62 -0.19
C ILE A 11 -11.63 0.90 -0.92
N ARG A 12 -12.20 2.09 -0.67
CA ARG A 12 -13.41 2.54 -1.34
C ARG A 12 -13.01 3.33 -2.57
N ALA A 13 -13.19 2.71 -3.73
CA ALA A 13 -12.66 3.22 -4.98
C ALA A 13 -13.71 4.02 -5.77
N THR A 14 -13.29 5.15 -6.33
CA THR A 14 -14.05 5.88 -7.36
C THR A 14 -14.01 5.16 -8.71
N SER A 15 -12.89 4.48 -9.00
CA SER A 15 -12.66 3.66 -10.18
C SER A 15 -12.10 2.29 -9.74
N LEU A 16 -12.90 1.23 -9.91
CA LEU A 16 -12.51 -0.11 -9.45
C LEU A 16 -11.33 -0.66 -10.25
N GLU A 17 -11.37 -0.53 -11.57
CA GLU A 17 -10.36 -1.04 -12.49
C GLU A 17 -9.03 -0.31 -12.32
N GLU A 18 -9.04 1.02 -12.25
CA GLU A 18 -7.83 1.82 -12.01
C GLU A 18 -7.17 1.46 -10.68
N THR A 19 -7.97 1.26 -9.63
CA THR A 19 -7.46 0.88 -8.31
C THR A 19 -6.88 -0.54 -8.34
N ARG A 20 -7.54 -1.49 -9.01
CA ARG A 20 -7.03 -2.86 -9.20
C ARG A 20 -5.71 -2.84 -9.96
N ASP A 21 -5.67 -2.14 -11.08
CA ASP A 21 -4.50 -2.10 -11.97
C ASP A 21 -3.31 -1.43 -11.26
N PHE A 22 -3.55 -0.36 -10.49
CA PHE A 22 -2.52 0.21 -9.63
C PHE A 22 -1.95 -0.82 -8.65
N TYR A 23 -2.80 -1.53 -7.91
CA TYR A 23 -2.32 -2.53 -6.95
C TYR A 23 -1.62 -3.72 -7.63
N ALA A 24 -2.03 -4.10 -8.84
CA ALA A 24 -1.38 -5.15 -9.60
C ALA A 24 -0.03 -4.71 -10.17
N GLU A 25 0.05 -3.52 -10.76
CA GLU A 25 1.25 -3.06 -11.47
C GLU A 25 2.28 -2.43 -10.54
N VAL A 26 1.85 -1.71 -9.50
CA VAL A 26 2.72 -0.97 -8.58
C VAL A 26 3.14 -1.81 -7.37
N LEU A 27 2.24 -2.63 -6.83
CA LEU A 27 2.53 -3.49 -5.68
C LEU A 27 2.72 -4.98 -6.04
N GLY A 28 2.48 -5.36 -7.29
CA GLY A 28 2.59 -6.76 -7.72
C GLY A 28 1.51 -7.68 -7.13
N LEU A 29 0.38 -7.12 -6.65
CA LEU A 29 -0.68 -7.92 -6.05
C LEU A 29 -1.55 -8.59 -7.12
N GLU A 30 -2.02 -9.80 -6.85
CA GLU A 30 -2.84 -10.55 -7.81
C GLU A 30 -4.33 -10.35 -7.56
N ASP A 31 -5.13 -10.12 -8.61
CA ASP A 31 -6.59 -10.19 -8.51
C ASP A 31 -7.01 -11.66 -8.35
N GLY A 32 -7.39 -12.03 -7.12
CA GLY A 32 -7.58 -13.43 -6.73
C GLY A 32 -9.04 -13.80 -6.48
N PHE A 33 -9.24 -14.86 -5.71
CA PHE A 33 -10.58 -15.38 -5.45
C PHE A 33 -11.45 -14.35 -4.74
N ARG A 34 -12.67 -14.17 -5.27
CA ARG A 34 -13.71 -13.35 -4.68
C ARG A 34 -14.97 -14.19 -4.47
N PRO A 35 -15.51 -14.24 -3.23
CA PRO A 35 -16.82 -14.87 -3.00
C PRO A 35 -17.90 -14.21 -3.87
N PRO A 36 -18.95 -14.97 -4.27
CA PRO A 36 -19.98 -14.47 -5.19
C PRO A 36 -20.93 -13.48 -4.48
N PHE A 37 -20.43 -12.27 -4.22
CA PHE A 37 -21.22 -11.16 -3.72
C PHE A 37 -21.91 -10.41 -4.86
N PRO A 38 -23.12 -9.87 -4.65
CA PRO A 38 -23.88 -9.17 -5.69
C PRO A 38 -23.27 -7.81 -6.08
N ASN A 39 -22.54 -7.18 -5.16
CA ASN A 39 -21.85 -5.92 -5.44
C ASN A 39 -20.60 -6.18 -6.28
N PRO A 40 -20.13 -5.24 -7.12
CA PRO A 40 -18.84 -5.35 -7.79
C PRO A 40 -17.68 -5.11 -6.80
N GLY A 41 -16.47 -5.50 -7.20
CA GLY A 41 -15.24 -5.29 -6.43
C GLY A 41 -14.17 -6.35 -6.71
N TYR A 42 -12.99 -6.16 -6.16
CA TYR A 42 -11.82 -7.02 -6.34
C TYR A 42 -11.21 -7.41 -4.99
N TRP A 43 -10.49 -8.52 -4.98
CA TRP A 43 -9.65 -8.91 -3.84
C TRP A 43 -8.23 -9.07 -4.34
N MET A 44 -7.33 -8.23 -3.84
CA MET A 44 -5.92 -8.23 -4.20
C MET A 44 -5.14 -9.08 -3.20
N TYR A 45 -4.34 -10.00 -3.71
CA TYR A 45 -3.62 -11.02 -2.96
C TYR A 45 -2.12 -10.77 -2.98
N ALA A 46 -1.49 -10.98 -1.83
CA ALA A 46 -0.05 -11.15 -1.70
C ALA A 46 0.23 -12.65 -1.50
N GLY A 47 0.58 -13.34 -2.58
CA GLY A 47 0.61 -14.81 -2.61
C GLY A 47 -0.78 -15.38 -2.31
N ASP A 48 -0.90 -16.23 -1.30
CA ASP A 48 -2.19 -16.85 -0.94
C ASP A 48 -3.06 -15.98 0.00
N MET A 49 -2.58 -14.81 0.42
CA MET A 49 -3.25 -13.97 1.41
C MET A 49 -3.97 -12.79 0.78
N PRO A 50 -5.31 -12.65 0.94
CA PRO A 50 -6.01 -11.45 0.51
C PRO A 50 -5.63 -10.29 1.44
N VAL A 51 -5.05 -9.22 0.89
CA VAL A 51 -4.57 -8.08 1.68
C VAL A 51 -5.39 -6.81 1.44
N ILE A 52 -5.96 -6.64 0.24
CA ILE A 52 -6.77 -5.48 -0.10
C ILE A 52 -8.10 -5.91 -0.71
N HIS A 53 -9.19 -5.46 -0.12
CA HIS A 53 -10.53 -5.50 -0.71
C HIS A 53 -10.81 -4.17 -1.38
N ILE A 54 -11.19 -4.20 -2.65
CA ILE A 54 -11.60 -3.00 -3.40
C ILE A 54 -13.11 -3.05 -3.56
N SER A 55 -13.79 -2.01 -3.07
CA SER A 55 -15.26 -1.88 -3.16
C SER A 55 -15.65 -0.50 -3.69
N PRO A 56 -16.81 -0.37 -4.35
CA PRO A 56 -17.21 0.90 -4.93
C PRO A 56 -17.47 1.95 -3.84
N LEU A 57 -17.11 3.20 -4.12
CA LEU A 57 -17.64 4.37 -3.42
C LEU A 57 -19.05 4.64 -3.95
N GLU A 58 -20.05 4.60 -3.07
CA GLU A 58 -21.45 4.79 -3.45
C GLU A 58 -21.71 6.24 -3.90
N ALA A 59 -22.54 6.42 -4.93
CA ALA A 59 -22.91 7.74 -5.41
C ALA A 59 -23.56 8.58 -4.30
N GLY A 60 -23.02 9.77 -4.07
CA GLY A 60 -23.49 10.70 -3.02
C GLY A 60 -22.98 10.38 -1.60
N SER A 61 -22.18 9.33 -1.42
CA SER A 61 -21.46 9.11 -0.16
C SER A 61 -20.29 10.08 -0.03
N LEU A 62 -19.98 10.50 1.20
CA LEU A 62 -18.74 11.25 1.44
C LEU A 62 -17.55 10.32 1.22
N PRO A 63 -16.53 10.76 0.46
CA PRO A 63 -15.30 9.98 0.33
C PRO A 63 -14.69 9.81 1.73
N ARG A 64 -14.32 8.57 2.07
CA ARG A 64 -13.70 8.29 3.39
C ARG A 64 -12.26 8.77 3.43
N THR A 65 -11.56 8.73 2.31
CA THR A 65 -10.21 9.24 2.10
C THR A 65 -10.24 10.36 1.08
N ASN A 66 -9.40 11.38 1.26
CA ASN A 66 -9.29 12.48 0.31
C ASN A 66 -8.17 12.12 -0.68
N PRO A 67 -8.33 12.30 -2.00
CA PRO A 67 -7.25 12.19 -2.98
C PRO A 67 -5.95 12.92 -2.58
N ASP A 68 -6.05 14.01 -1.83
CA ASP A 68 -4.88 14.75 -1.30
C ASP A 68 -4.26 14.13 -0.04
N GLY A 69 -4.65 12.91 0.36
CA GLY A 69 -4.17 12.23 1.58
C GLY A 69 -4.76 12.75 2.91
N MET A 70 -5.53 13.85 2.88
CA MET A 70 -6.08 14.49 4.10
C MET A 70 -7.55 14.11 4.34
N GLY A 71 -7.80 12.88 4.81
CA GLY A 71 -9.15 12.32 5.01
C GLY A 71 -9.59 12.16 6.48
N LYS A 72 -10.90 11.97 6.72
CA LYS A 72 -11.47 11.50 8.01
C LYS A 72 -11.56 9.96 8.09
N GLY A 73 -10.85 9.24 7.21
CA GLY A 73 -10.93 7.79 7.02
C GLY A 73 -9.64 7.09 7.41
N LEU A 74 -9.34 5.97 6.73
CA LEU A 74 -8.06 5.28 6.90
C LEU A 74 -6.95 6.19 6.35
N ASP A 75 -6.02 6.58 7.24
CA ASP A 75 -4.89 7.43 6.89
C ASP A 75 -3.88 6.67 6.02
N HIS A 76 -3.35 5.57 6.58
CA HIS A 76 -2.47 4.65 5.87
C HIS A 76 -2.67 3.20 6.30
N PHE A 77 -2.09 2.28 5.53
CA PHE A 77 -1.81 0.91 5.94
C PHE A 77 -0.37 0.55 5.57
N ALA A 78 0.23 -0.34 6.35
CA ALA A 78 1.63 -0.72 6.19
C ALA A 78 1.77 -2.21 5.87
N MET A 79 2.74 -2.53 5.02
CA MET A 79 3.15 -3.90 4.70
C MET A 79 4.67 -4.02 4.75
N TRP A 80 5.15 -5.20 5.13
CA TRP A 80 6.57 -5.52 4.96
C TRP A 80 6.82 -6.00 3.54
N GLY A 81 7.87 -5.49 2.93
CA GLY A 81 8.37 -5.89 1.62
C GLY A 81 9.82 -6.35 1.67
N SER A 82 10.29 -6.78 0.50
CA SER A 82 11.68 -7.08 0.20
C SER A 82 11.99 -6.64 -1.22
N GLY A 83 13.23 -6.29 -1.54
CA GLY A 83 13.58 -5.79 -2.86
C GLY A 83 13.24 -4.31 -3.00
N LEU A 84 13.85 -3.50 -2.12
CA LEU A 84 13.63 -2.05 -2.10
C LEU A 84 13.98 -1.42 -3.45
N ALA A 85 15.12 -1.78 -4.03
CA ALA A 85 15.60 -1.19 -5.28
C ALA A 85 14.62 -1.44 -6.43
N GLU A 86 14.09 -2.67 -6.53
CA GLU A 86 13.08 -3.04 -7.51
C GLU A 86 11.78 -2.25 -7.31
N GLN A 87 11.32 -2.13 -6.05
CA GLN A 87 10.11 -1.38 -5.76
C GLN A 87 10.24 0.11 -6.10
N LEU A 88 11.38 0.73 -5.79
CA LEU A 88 11.61 2.14 -6.16
C LEU A 88 11.62 2.31 -7.69
N ALA A 89 12.23 1.39 -8.43
CA ALA A 89 12.23 1.41 -9.90
C ALA A 89 10.81 1.25 -10.48
N VAL A 90 9.95 0.45 -9.85
CA VAL A 90 8.52 0.32 -10.23
C VAL A 90 7.79 1.64 -10.00
N LEU A 91 7.95 2.27 -8.84
CA LEU A 91 7.32 3.55 -8.54
C LEU A 91 7.74 4.63 -9.55
N GLU A 92 9.04 4.71 -9.87
CA GLU A 92 9.57 5.65 -10.87
C GLU A 92 9.03 5.38 -12.28
N LYS A 93 8.99 4.10 -12.70
CA LYS A 93 8.44 3.70 -14.01
C LYS A 93 6.98 4.10 -14.18
N HIS A 94 6.19 3.99 -13.12
CA HIS A 94 4.76 4.33 -13.13
C HIS A 94 4.51 5.81 -12.78
N GLY A 95 5.56 6.61 -12.55
CA GLY A 95 5.43 8.03 -12.23
C GLY A 95 4.76 8.29 -10.87
N VAL A 96 4.84 7.34 -9.95
CA VAL A 96 4.27 7.46 -8.60
C VAL A 96 5.24 8.23 -7.72
N GLU A 97 4.81 9.39 -7.23
CA GLU A 97 5.59 10.16 -6.27
C GLU A 97 5.65 9.42 -4.93
N TYR A 98 6.85 9.34 -4.36
CA TYR A 98 7.09 8.68 -3.09
C TYR A 98 8.06 9.47 -2.22
N HIS A 99 7.99 9.23 -0.91
CA HIS A 99 9.02 9.63 0.03
C HIS A 99 9.58 8.41 0.75
N LYS A 100 10.88 8.39 1.00
CA LYS A 100 11.54 7.32 1.75
C LYS A 100 12.36 7.87 2.89
N ARG A 101 12.40 7.13 3.99
CA ARG A 101 13.20 7.46 5.17
C ARG A 101 13.72 6.22 5.86
N LEU A 102 14.81 6.38 6.58
CA LEU A 102 15.35 5.39 7.49
C LEU A 102 14.93 5.77 8.91
N ALA A 103 14.12 4.94 9.57
CA ALA A 103 13.49 5.27 10.84
C ALA A 103 13.85 4.29 11.97
N GLY A 104 13.42 4.62 13.19
CA GLY A 104 13.64 3.81 14.39
C GLY A 104 15.12 3.63 14.71
N GLY A 105 15.91 4.70 14.59
CA GLY A 105 17.35 4.66 14.79
C GLY A 105 18.13 3.87 13.71
N GLY A 106 17.50 3.54 12.58
CA GLY A 106 18.11 2.72 11.53
C GLY A 106 17.59 1.28 11.47
N ALA A 107 16.45 0.99 12.09
CA ALA A 107 15.88 -0.36 12.15
C ALA A 107 14.97 -0.69 10.96
N VAL A 108 14.43 0.31 10.27
CA VAL A 108 13.48 0.11 9.17
C VAL A 108 13.64 1.20 8.11
N ILE A 109 13.66 0.79 6.84
CA ILE A 109 13.45 1.71 5.73
C ILE A 109 11.95 1.75 5.46
N GLN A 110 11.37 2.94 5.48
CA GLN A 110 9.97 3.16 5.14
C GLN A 110 9.88 3.89 3.81
N VAL A 111 9.05 3.39 2.90
CA VAL A 111 8.69 4.04 1.63
C VAL A 111 7.20 4.31 1.65
N PHE A 112 6.82 5.53 1.30
CA PHE A 112 5.45 5.99 1.39
C PHE A 112 5.00 6.65 0.09
N PHE A 113 3.78 6.34 -0.34
CA PHE A 113 3.16 6.88 -1.55
C PHE A 113 1.65 6.76 -1.44
N LEU A 114 0.91 7.43 -2.31
CA LEU A 114 -0.55 7.39 -2.33
C LEU A 114 -1.06 6.40 -3.39
N ASP A 115 -2.17 5.73 -3.08
CA ASP A 115 -2.98 5.04 -4.08
C ASP A 115 -3.86 6.03 -4.87
N PRO A 116 -4.54 5.59 -5.94
CA PRO A 116 -5.43 6.46 -6.74
C PRO A 116 -6.59 7.09 -5.95
N ASN A 117 -6.88 6.60 -4.75
CA ASN A 117 -7.96 7.06 -3.88
C ASN A 117 -7.44 7.94 -2.72
N GLY A 118 -6.16 8.31 -2.75
CA GLY A 118 -5.50 9.12 -1.74
C GLY A 118 -5.26 8.41 -0.41
N VAL A 119 -5.27 7.07 -0.38
CA VAL A 119 -4.86 6.30 0.79
C VAL A 119 -3.34 6.17 0.78
N GLN A 120 -2.69 6.50 1.87
CA GLN A 120 -1.24 6.34 1.96
C GLN A 120 -0.88 4.87 2.20
N ILE A 121 0.08 4.39 1.42
CA ILE A 121 0.68 3.06 1.55
C ILE A 121 2.04 3.25 2.17
N GLU A 122 2.35 2.46 3.20
CA GLU A 122 3.68 2.34 3.78
C GLU A 122 4.27 0.96 3.47
N LEU A 123 5.44 0.93 2.85
CA LEU A 123 6.24 -0.28 2.71
C LEU A 123 7.44 -0.21 3.65
N GLY A 124 7.53 -1.18 4.56
CA GLY A 124 8.67 -1.39 5.44
C GLY A 124 9.66 -2.38 4.83
N PHE A 125 10.95 -2.07 4.89
CA PHE A 125 12.03 -2.95 4.47
C PHE A 125 13.09 -3.04 5.57
N ASN A 126 13.66 -4.24 5.71
CA ASN A 126 14.74 -4.47 6.68
C ASN A 126 16.07 -3.94 6.09
N PRO A 127 16.72 -2.94 6.70
CA PRO A 127 17.93 -2.33 6.12
C PRO A 127 19.07 -3.33 5.92
N GLU A 128 19.28 -4.26 6.86
CA GLU A 128 20.34 -5.27 6.76
C GLU A 128 20.08 -6.23 5.60
N ALA A 129 18.84 -6.70 5.42
CA ALA A 129 18.46 -7.57 4.32
C ALA A 129 18.60 -6.89 2.95
N GLU A 130 18.38 -5.57 2.90
CA GLU A 130 18.57 -4.73 1.71
C GLU A 130 20.03 -4.29 1.51
N GLY A 131 20.95 -4.65 2.41
CA GLY A 131 22.36 -4.25 2.33
C GLY A 131 22.60 -2.75 2.55
N ILE A 132 21.71 -2.09 3.27
CA ILE A 132 21.72 -0.64 3.51
C ILE A 132 22.07 -0.36 4.98
N THR A 133 23.03 0.55 5.17
CA THR A 133 23.39 1.11 6.47
C THR A 133 22.94 2.56 6.58
N ARG A 134 23.09 3.14 7.78
CA ARG A 134 22.89 4.57 7.99
C ARG A 134 23.78 5.43 7.09
N ASP A 135 25.01 4.99 6.82
CA ASP A 135 25.98 5.75 6.02
C ASP A 135 25.71 5.64 4.51
N THR A 136 25.01 4.58 4.07
CA THR A 136 24.71 4.34 2.66
C THR A 136 23.28 4.69 2.27
N PHE A 137 22.43 5.05 3.23
CA PHE A 137 21.06 5.42 2.94
C PHE A 137 20.98 6.83 2.35
N ASP A 138 20.44 6.93 1.14
CA ASP A 138 20.21 8.20 0.44
C ASP A 138 18.77 8.67 0.69
N GLY A 139 18.55 9.44 1.76
CA GLY A 139 17.24 9.97 2.12
C GLY A 139 17.20 10.55 3.54
N GLU A 140 15.98 10.79 4.04
CA GLU A 140 15.78 11.29 5.41
C GLU A 140 16.11 10.20 6.43
N ILE A 141 16.89 10.55 7.46
CA ILE A 141 17.16 9.67 8.59
C ILE A 141 16.45 10.24 9.83
N LEU A 142 15.55 9.46 10.42
CA LEU A 142 14.89 9.78 11.67
C LEU A 142 15.58 9.06 12.82
N GLU A 143 16.05 9.84 13.79
CA GLU A 143 16.67 9.35 15.04
C GLU A 143 15.69 8.59 15.92
#